data_AF-A0A8R1DQT5-F1
#
_entry.id   AF-A0A8R1DQT5-F1
#
_cell.length_a   1.000
_cell.length_b   1.000
_cell.length_c   1.000
_cell.angle_alpha   90.00
_cell.angle_beta   90.00
_cell.angle_gamma   90.00
#
_symmetry.space_group_name_H-M   'P 1'
#
loop_
_entity.id
_entity.type
_entity.pdbx_description
1 polymer ?
#
loop_
_entity_poly.entity_id
_entity_poly.type
_entity_poly.pdbx_seq_one_letter_code
_entity_poly.pdbx_strand_id
1 'polypeptide(L)'
;MNSGGTFLKLMEKIFRRLENKCPDMRSIFLTTAFVNSLSRERQSPPIVKTEYDHCKCMVGIFERLIENLDKINEQLTIIRHYGEKHAQMAESGFTGVMIEQFGEISVFIIGSQDVVKFNHETVKAWRLLLACVTDEMKVGFDRMTRINGRRNSCNPPATTVAGN
;
A
#
# COMPACT_ATOMS: atom_id res chain seq x y z
N MET A 1 -12.03 17.85 -17.23
CA MET A 1 -12.58 16.52 -16.92
C MET A 1 -12.44 16.29 -15.43
N ASN A 2 -13.53 16.06 -14.70
CA ASN A 2 -13.52 15.75 -13.25
C ASN A 2 -13.18 14.26 -12.99
N SER A 3 -12.12 13.74 -13.62
CA SER A 3 -11.71 12.33 -13.55
C SER A 3 -11.36 11.88 -12.13
N GLY A 4 -10.75 12.77 -11.33
CA GLY A 4 -10.34 12.47 -9.96
C GLY A 4 -11.50 12.05 -9.04
N GLY A 5 -12.70 12.62 -9.24
CA GLY A 5 -13.88 12.27 -8.44
C GLY A 5 -14.42 10.86 -8.73
N THR A 6 -14.34 10.40 -9.97
CA THR A 6 -14.77 9.05 -10.35
C THR A 6 -13.73 8.01 -9.95
N PHE A 7 -12.45 8.31 -10.14
CA PHE A 7 -11.38 7.38 -9.78
C PHE A 7 -11.29 7.20 -8.25
N LEU A 8 -11.49 8.27 -7.48
CA LEU A 8 -11.58 8.19 -6.02
C LEU A 8 -12.69 7.25 -5.55
N LYS A 9 -13.90 7.35 -6.13
CA LYS A 9 -15.01 6.43 -5.80
C LYS A 9 -14.70 4.97 -6.12
N LEU A 10 -13.92 4.71 -7.18
CA LEU A 10 -13.45 3.36 -7.49
C LEU A 10 -12.44 2.88 -6.46
N MET A 11 -11.51 3.75 -6.04
CA MET A 11 -10.53 3.43 -5.00
C MET A 11 -11.20 3.14 -3.65
N GLU A 12 -12.17 3.96 -3.23
CA GLU A 12 -13.00 3.71 -2.04
C GLU A 12 -13.71 2.34 -2.13
N LYS A 13 -14.22 1.98 -3.31
CA LYS A 13 -14.85 0.67 -3.53
C LYS A 13 -13.86 -0.49 -3.42
N ILE A 14 -12.61 -0.30 -3.86
CA ILE A 14 -11.52 -1.26 -3.71
C ILE A 14 -11.19 -1.45 -2.22
N PHE A 15 -10.94 -0.35 -1.49
CA PHE A 15 -10.60 -0.41 -0.07
C PHE A 15 -11.74 -0.99 0.78
N ARG A 16 -13.00 -0.66 0.50
CA ARG A 16 -14.14 -1.31 1.17
C ARG A 16 -14.19 -2.83 0.95
N ARG A 17 -13.82 -3.32 -0.25
CA ARG A 17 -13.73 -4.76 -0.50
C ARG A 17 -12.51 -5.38 0.18
N LEU A 18 -11.43 -4.62 0.31
CA LEU A 18 -10.23 -5.05 1.02
C LEU A 18 -10.51 -5.16 2.52
N GLU A 19 -11.21 -4.20 3.15
CA GLU A 19 -11.65 -4.26 4.55
C GLU A 19 -12.48 -5.52 4.82
N ASN A 20 -13.38 -5.90 3.90
CA ASN A 20 -14.17 -7.12 4.03
C ASN A 20 -13.33 -8.41 3.99
N LYS A 21 -12.21 -8.44 3.24
CA LYS A 21 -11.29 -9.59 3.19
C LYS A 21 -10.25 -9.54 4.31
N CYS A 22 -9.92 -8.35 4.80
CA CYS A 22 -8.88 -8.07 5.78
C CYS A 22 -9.45 -7.13 6.86
N PRO A 23 -10.24 -7.64 7.83
CA PRO A 23 -10.93 -6.81 8.83
C PRO A 23 -9.99 -5.97 9.69
N ASP A 24 -8.76 -6.45 9.89
CA ASP A 24 -7.70 -5.76 10.64
C ASP A 24 -7.20 -4.50 9.94
N MET A 25 -7.57 -4.25 8.68
CA MET A 25 -7.15 -3.06 7.95
C MET A 25 -7.55 -1.76 8.68
N ARG A 26 -8.72 -1.75 9.33
CA ARG A 26 -9.19 -0.59 10.09
C ARG A 26 -8.34 -0.30 11.32
N SER A 27 -7.89 -1.35 12.03
CA SER A 27 -7.05 -1.20 13.21
C SER A 27 -5.66 -0.68 12.82
N ILE A 28 -5.13 -1.04 11.64
CA ILE A 28 -3.85 -0.50 11.13
C ILE A 28 -3.88 1.02 11.01
N PHE A 29 -4.95 1.59 10.43
CA PHE A 29 -5.10 3.04 10.32
C PHE A 29 -5.20 3.73 11.69
N LEU A 30 -5.94 3.12 12.63
CA LEU A 30 -6.08 3.65 13.99
C LEU A 30 -4.75 3.60 14.77
N THR A 31 -4.07 2.45 14.75
CA THR A 31 -2.78 2.25 15.43
C THR A 31 -1.71 3.19 14.85
N THR A 32 -1.65 3.30 13.53
CA THR A 32 -0.69 4.21 12.87
C THR A 32 -1.00 5.67 13.19
N ALA A 33 -2.27 6.07 13.21
CA ALA A 33 -2.67 7.41 13.62
C ALA A 33 -2.31 7.70 15.09
N PHE A 34 -2.50 6.72 15.97
CA PHE A 34 -2.12 6.81 17.38
C PHE A 34 -0.60 6.96 17.55
N VAL A 35 0.20 6.06 16.98
CA VAL A 35 1.68 6.11 17.02
C VAL A 35 2.19 7.44 16.48
N ASN A 36 1.64 7.92 15.37
CA ASN A 36 2.01 9.22 14.80
C ASN A 36 1.62 10.40 15.69
N SER A 37 0.50 10.32 16.43
CA SER A 37 0.10 11.36 17.38
C SER A 37 1.05 11.47 18.59
N LEU A 38 1.74 10.38 18.92
CA LEU A 38 2.74 10.33 19.98
C LEU A 38 4.14 10.77 19.50
N SER A 39 4.38 10.75 18.18
CA SER A 39 5.63 11.22 17.60
C SER A 39 5.70 12.75 17.63
N ARG A 40 6.79 13.29 18.19
CA ARG A 40 7.03 14.75 18.25
C ARG A 40 7.49 15.36 16.92
N GLU A 41 7.87 14.54 15.94
CA GLU A 41 8.37 15.00 14.65
C GLU A 41 7.24 15.19 13.64
N ARG A 42 7.06 16.43 13.15
CA ARG A 42 6.21 16.70 11.98
C ARG A 42 6.86 16.07 10.75
N GLN A 43 6.41 14.88 10.35
CA GLN A 43 6.81 14.29 9.09
C GLN A 43 6.08 15.00 7.93
N SER A 44 6.85 15.46 6.95
CA SER A 44 6.39 15.88 5.62
C SER A 44 6.72 14.73 4.65
N PRO A 45 5.80 14.26 3.78
CA PRO A 45 4.49 14.83 3.43
C PRO A 45 3.36 14.53 4.45
N PRO A 46 2.20 15.20 4.37
CA PRO A 46 1.11 15.07 5.34
C PRO A 46 0.72 13.61 5.57
N ILE A 47 0.72 13.24 6.85
CA ILE A 47 0.38 11.91 7.36
C ILE A 47 -0.99 11.48 6.80
N VAL A 48 -1.05 10.27 6.23
CA VAL A 48 -2.30 9.60 5.91
C VAL A 48 -2.98 9.26 7.24
N LYS A 49 -4.08 9.96 7.56
CA LYS A 49 -4.78 9.81 8.85
C LYS A 49 -5.95 8.85 8.79
N THR A 50 -6.52 8.68 7.61
CA THR A 50 -7.74 7.89 7.38
C THR A 50 -7.60 7.04 6.12
N GLU A 51 -8.41 5.99 6.01
CA GLU A 51 -8.54 5.20 4.79
C GLU A 51 -8.91 6.08 3.59
N TYR A 52 -9.77 7.09 3.79
CA TYR A 52 -10.15 8.04 2.75
C TYR A 52 -8.96 8.89 2.27
N ASP A 53 -8.09 9.34 3.19
CA ASP A 53 -6.84 10.02 2.82
C ASP A 53 -5.91 9.10 2.04
N HIS A 54 -5.88 7.81 2.40
CA HIS A 54 -5.11 6.81 1.67
C HIS A 54 -5.66 6.60 0.25
N CYS A 55 -6.98 6.57 0.08
CA CYS A 55 -7.62 6.48 -1.24
C CYS A 55 -7.22 7.66 -2.13
N LYS A 56 -7.21 8.89 -1.61
CA LYS A 56 -6.74 10.08 -2.35
C LYS A 56 -5.25 9.96 -2.72
N CYS A 57 -4.42 9.51 -1.79
CA CYS A 57 -2.99 9.27 -2.05
C CYS A 57 -2.80 8.26 -3.19
N MET A 58 -3.52 7.15 -3.16
CA MET A 58 -3.47 6.10 -4.18
C MET A 58 -3.92 6.60 -5.54
N VAL A 59 -5.00 7.39 -5.61
CA VAL A 59 -5.42 8.06 -6.86
C VAL A 59 -4.29 8.91 -7.42
N GLY A 60 -3.68 9.77 -6.61
CA GLY A 60 -2.57 10.62 -7.06
C GLY A 60 -1.34 9.82 -7.51
N ILE A 61 -1.05 8.68 -6.87
CA ILE A 61 0.01 7.77 -7.32
C ILE A 61 -0.30 7.20 -8.70
N PHE A 62 -1.52 6.70 -8.93
CA PHE A 62 -1.90 6.14 -10.23
C PHE A 62 -1.97 7.21 -11.32
N GLU A 63 -2.49 8.41 -11.03
CA GLU A 63 -2.46 9.53 -11.98
C GLU A 63 -1.03 9.87 -12.38
N ARG A 64 -0.11 10.00 -11.40
CA ARG A 64 1.31 10.24 -11.67
C ARG A 64 1.95 9.12 -12.50
N LEU A 65 1.64 7.86 -12.19
CA LEU A 65 2.15 6.70 -12.94
C LEU A 65 1.69 6.74 -14.40
N ILE A 66 0.40 7.01 -14.63
CA ILE A 66 -0.20 7.05 -15.96
C ILE A 66 0.36 8.23 -16.77
N GLU A 67 0.59 9.38 -16.13
CA GLU A 67 1.16 10.57 -16.78
C GLU A 67 2.66 10.43 -17.11
N ASN A 68 3.38 9.52 -16.43
CA ASN A 68 4.83 9.36 -16.56
C ASN A 68 5.22 7.91 -16.93
N LEU A 69 4.43 7.27 -17.80
CA LEU A 69 4.70 5.89 -18.25
C LEU A 69 6.03 5.75 -19.00
N ASP A 70 6.54 6.82 -19.62
CA ASP A 70 7.86 6.88 -20.24
C ASP A 70 9.00 6.71 -19.21
N LYS A 71 8.76 7.08 -17.95
CA LYS A 71 9.70 6.98 -16.82
C LYS A 71 9.25 5.94 -15.80
N ILE A 72 8.54 4.90 -16.24
CA ILE A 72 7.91 3.92 -15.34
C ILE A 72 8.92 3.29 -14.37
N ASN A 73 10.15 3.00 -14.79
CA ASN A 73 11.18 2.40 -13.92
C ASN A 73 11.55 3.28 -12.71
N GLU A 74 11.63 4.60 -12.91
CA GLU A 74 11.88 5.55 -11.81
C GLU A 74 10.68 5.59 -10.86
N GLN A 75 9.46 5.59 -11.42
CA GLN A 75 8.24 5.59 -10.63
C GLN A 75 8.08 4.29 -9.82
N LEU A 76 8.43 3.13 -10.39
CA LEU A 76 8.41 1.84 -9.72
C LEU A 76 9.37 1.78 -8.52
N THR A 77 10.48 2.53 -8.57
CA THR A 77 11.38 2.68 -7.41
C THR A 77 10.67 3.37 -6.24
N ILE A 78 9.79 4.33 -6.51
CA ILE A 78 8.97 4.99 -5.47
C ILE A 78 7.92 4.01 -4.93
N ILE A 79 7.30 3.20 -5.80
CA ILE A 79 6.35 2.16 -5.38
C ILE A 79 7.01 1.13 -4.44
N ARG A 80 8.24 0.72 -4.78
CA ARG A 80 9.05 -0.14 -3.93
C ARG A 80 9.28 0.47 -2.55
N HIS A 81 9.60 1.77 -2.49
CA HIS A 81 9.76 2.47 -1.22
C HIS A 81 8.45 2.48 -0.38
N TYR A 82 7.28 2.62 -1.01
CA TYR A 82 6.01 2.48 -0.31
C TYR A 82 5.83 1.08 0.27
N GLY A 83 6.22 0.03 -0.46
CA GLY A 83 6.25 -1.34 0.07
C GLY A 83 7.08 -1.47 1.35
N GLU A 84 8.28 -0.89 1.36
CA GLU A 84 9.16 -0.87 2.54
C GLU A 84 8.50 -0.16 3.74
N LYS A 85 7.84 0.98 3.51
CA LYS A 85 7.09 1.69 4.56
C LYS A 85 5.94 0.87 5.11
N HIS A 86 5.24 0.11 4.26
CA HIS A 86 4.18 -0.79 4.71
C HIS A 86 4.70 -1.97 5.54
N ALA A 87 5.90 -2.49 5.23
CA ALA A 87 6.55 -3.51 6.07
C ALA A 87 6.91 -3.01 7.48
N GLN A 88 7.12 -1.70 7.66
CA GLN A 88 7.33 -1.11 8.99
C GLN A 88 6.06 -1.08 9.83
N MET A 89 4.88 -1.30 9.22
CA MET A 89 3.59 -1.37 9.91
C MET A 89 3.21 -2.81 10.29
N ALA A 90 4.15 -3.75 10.26
CA ALA A 90 3.90 -5.15 10.65
C ALA A 90 3.38 -5.27 12.09
N GLU A 91 3.89 -4.45 13.02
CA GLU A 91 3.40 -4.40 14.41
C GLU A 91 1.96 -3.89 14.53
N SER A 92 1.52 -3.06 13.58
CA SER A 92 0.13 -2.62 13.46
C SER A 92 -0.77 -3.68 12.82
N GLY A 93 -0.22 -4.79 12.33
CA GLY A 93 -0.95 -5.90 11.69
C GLY A 93 -0.90 -5.92 10.16
N PHE A 94 -0.12 -5.05 9.50
CA PHE A 94 -0.03 -5.05 8.05
C PHE A 94 0.75 -6.28 7.53
N THR A 95 0.22 -6.96 6.51
CA THR A 95 0.84 -8.16 5.93
C THR A 95 1.00 -8.03 4.42
N GLY A 96 1.95 -8.78 3.84
CA GLY A 96 2.13 -8.84 2.38
C GLY A 96 0.89 -9.35 1.65
N VAL A 97 0.06 -10.17 2.30
CA VAL A 97 -1.21 -10.66 1.75
C VAL A 97 -2.18 -9.51 1.46
N MET A 98 -2.18 -8.45 2.28
CA MET A 98 -3.04 -7.28 2.03
C MET A 98 -2.67 -6.58 0.70
N ILE A 99 -1.40 -6.58 0.30
CA ILE A 99 -0.95 -6.03 -1.00
C ILE A 99 -1.47 -6.90 -2.15
N GLU A 100 -1.36 -8.22 -2.03
CA GLU A 100 -1.84 -9.18 -3.03
C GLU A 100 -3.37 -9.09 -3.20
N GLN A 101 -4.10 -9.04 -2.07
CA GLN A 101 -5.55 -8.86 -2.06
C GLN A 101 -5.97 -7.52 -2.67
N PHE A 102 -5.22 -6.44 -2.38
CA PHE A 102 -5.44 -5.14 -3.03
C PHE A 102 -5.30 -5.25 -4.55
N GLY A 103 -4.25 -5.92 -5.04
CA GLY A 103 -4.02 -6.14 -6.47
C GLY A 103 -5.15 -6.90 -7.16
N GLU A 104 -5.53 -8.05 -6.59
CA GLU A 104 -6.61 -8.90 -7.09
C GLU A 104 -7.95 -8.12 -7.17
N ILE A 105 -8.31 -7.43 -6.10
CA ILE A 105 -9.54 -6.63 -6.02
C ILE A 105 -9.48 -5.47 -7.03
N SER A 106 -8.34 -4.80 -7.16
CA SER A 106 -8.16 -3.69 -8.10
C SER A 106 -8.36 -4.14 -9.53
N VAL A 107 -7.75 -5.27 -9.94
CA VAL A 107 -7.92 -5.85 -11.27
C VAL A 107 -9.38 -6.15 -11.54
N PHE A 108 -10.07 -6.76 -10.58
CA PHE A 108 -11.50 -7.08 -10.74
C PHE A 108 -12.36 -5.82 -10.87
N ILE A 109 -12.19 -4.83 -9.98
CA ILE A 109 -12.99 -3.61 -9.95
C ILE A 109 -12.78 -2.75 -11.19
N ILE A 110 -11.53 -2.48 -11.55
CA ILE A 110 -11.17 -1.63 -12.68
C ILE A 110 -11.51 -2.34 -13.99
N GLY A 111 -11.17 -3.63 -14.09
CA GLY A 111 -11.51 -4.46 -15.25
C GLY A 111 -13.01 -4.57 -15.54
N SER A 112 -13.86 -4.38 -14.52
CA SER A 112 -15.32 -4.44 -14.63
C SER A 112 -15.97 -3.10 -15.01
N GLN A 113 -15.21 -2.01 -15.15
CA GLN A 113 -15.77 -0.72 -15.57
C GLN A 113 -16.19 -0.78 -17.04
N ASP A 114 -17.31 -0.16 -17.40
CA ASP A 114 -17.81 -0.18 -18.79
C ASP A 114 -16.78 0.37 -19.79
N VAL A 115 -16.03 1.39 -19.39
CA VAL A 115 -14.96 1.99 -20.20
C VAL A 115 -13.72 1.11 -20.36
N VAL A 116 -13.61 0.02 -19.59
CA VAL A 116 -12.48 -0.92 -19.62
C VAL A 116 -12.90 -2.27 -20.20
N LYS A 117 -13.98 -2.86 -19.69
CA LYS A 117 -14.33 -4.28 -19.89
C LYS A 117 -14.59 -4.70 -21.34
N PHE A 118 -14.99 -3.76 -22.20
CA PHE A 118 -15.31 -4.03 -23.60
C PHE A 118 -14.12 -3.87 -24.56
N ASN A 119 -12.94 -3.49 -24.07
CA ASN A 119 -11.73 -3.38 -24.88
C ASN A 119 -10.61 -4.27 -24.31
N HIS A 120 -10.29 -5.36 -25.01
CA HIS A 120 -9.29 -6.34 -24.57
C HIS A 120 -7.91 -5.74 -24.28
N GLU A 121 -7.45 -4.81 -25.12
CA GLU A 121 -6.16 -4.14 -24.95
C GLU A 121 -6.18 -3.22 -23.73
N THR A 122 -7.28 -2.48 -23.51
CA THR A 122 -7.45 -1.67 -22.30
C THR A 122 -7.47 -2.53 -21.04
N VAL A 123 -8.19 -3.65 -21.03
CA VAL A 123 -8.19 -4.58 -19.87
C VAL A 123 -6.78 -5.14 -19.65
N LYS A 124 -6.06 -5.51 -20.71
CA LYS A 124 -4.69 -6.01 -20.64
C LYS A 124 -3.74 -4.96 -20.07
N ALA A 125 -3.81 -3.72 -20.55
CA ALA A 125 -3.00 -2.61 -20.06
C ALA A 125 -3.20 -2.36 -18.57
N TRP A 126 -4.46 -2.30 -18.10
CA TRP A 126 -4.76 -2.16 -16.67
C TRP A 126 -4.25 -3.33 -15.84
N ARG A 127 -4.40 -4.58 -16.32
CA ARG A 127 -3.86 -5.75 -15.63
C ARG A 127 -2.35 -5.69 -15.48
N LEU A 128 -1.64 -5.33 -16.55
CA LEU A 128 -0.18 -5.21 -16.52
C LEU A 128 0.28 -4.08 -15.58
N LEU A 129 -0.35 -2.91 -15.65
CA LEU A 129 -0.02 -1.79 -14.76
C LEU A 129 -0.23 -2.17 -13.29
N LEU A 130 -1.38 -2.77 -12.96
CA LEU A 130 -1.70 -3.18 -11.59
C LEU A 130 -0.73 -4.26 -11.09
N ALA A 131 -0.40 -5.25 -11.92
CA ALA A 131 0.59 -6.27 -11.59
C ALA A 131 1.96 -5.64 -11.31
N CYS A 132 2.44 -4.75 -12.18
CA CYS A 132 3.72 -4.05 -11.97
C CYS A 132 3.74 -3.27 -10.64
N VAL A 133 2.66 -2.55 -10.32
CA VAL A 133 2.57 -1.77 -9.08
C VAL A 133 2.55 -2.69 -7.86
N THR A 134 1.74 -3.76 -7.88
CA THR A 134 1.61 -4.67 -6.73
C THR A 134 2.88 -5.48 -6.52
N ASP A 135 3.53 -5.93 -7.59
CA ASP A 135 4.76 -6.71 -7.54
C ASP A 135 5.91 -5.86 -6.99
N GLU A 136 6.04 -4.61 -7.44
CA GLU A 136 7.07 -3.70 -6.92
C GLU A 136 6.85 -3.32 -5.46
N MET A 137 5.59 -3.12 -5.07
CA MET A 137 5.24 -2.92 -3.67
C MET A 137 5.58 -4.16 -2.83
N LYS A 138 5.33 -5.36 -3.35
CA LYS A 138 5.71 -6.64 -2.72
C LYS A 138 7.22 -6.81 -2.59
N VAL A 139 7.99 -6.48 -3.62
CA VAL A 139 9.47 -6.51 -3.59
C VAL A 139 10.00 -5.64 -2.45
N GLY A 140 9.50 -4.42 -2.32
CA GLY A 140 9.88 -3.52 -1.22
C GLY A 140 9.48 -4.06 0.15
N PHE A 141 8.25 -4.55 0.25
CA PHE A 141 7.72 -5.14 1.49
C PHE A 141 8.54 -6.34 1.97
N ASP A 142 8.80 -7.31 1.09
CA ASP A 142 9.51 -8.53 1.42
C ASP A 142 10.97 -8.24 1.77
N ARG A 143 11.61 -7.29 1.07
CA ARG A 143 12.98 -6.83 1.37
C ARG A 143 13.07 -6.28 2.78
N MET A 144 12.19 -5.34 3.14
CA MET A 144 12.21 -4.70 4.46
C MET A 144 11.82 -5.67 5.58
N THR A 145 10.86 -6.54 5.34
CA THR A 145 10.47 -7.61 6.29
C THR A 145 11.67 -8.50 6.64
N ARG A 146 12.48 -8.90 5.64
CA ARG A 146 13.71 -9.69 5.86
C ARG A 146 14.76 -8.92 6.67
N ILE A 147 14.92 -7.62 6.42
CA ILE A 147 15.86 -6.75 7.16
C ILE A 147 15.44 -6.66 8.63
N ASN A 148 14.15 -6.45 8.89
CA ASN A 148 13.61 -6.35 10.25
C ASN A 148 13.72 -7.68 11.00
N GLY A 149 13.43 -8.82 10.35
CA GLY A 149 13.62 -10.14 10.95
C GLY A 149 15.07 -10.41 11.37
N ARG A 150 16.05 -10.00 10.55
CA ARG A 150 17.48 -10.12 10.89
C ARG A 150 17.90 -9.25 12.08
N ARG A 151 17.40 -8.01 12.15
CA ARG A 151 17.66 -7.11 13.30
C ARG A 151 17.14 -7.71 14.60
N ASN A 152 15.95 -8.29 14.57
CA ASN A 152 15.35 -8.92 15.76
C ASN A 152 16.12 -10.17 16.19
N SER A 153 16.68 -10.94 15.26
CA SER A 153 17.50 -12.12 15.60
C SER A 153 18.89 -11.78 16.17
N CYS A 154 19.43 -10.59 15.89
CA CYS A 154 20.77 -10.17 16.38
C CYS A 154 20.75 -9.52 17.76
N ASN A 155 19.57 -9.20 18.30
CA ASN A 155 19.41 -8.68 19.66
C ASN A 155 18.77 -9.76 20.55
N PRO A 156 19.55 -10.67 21.17
CA PRO A 156 19.00 -11.56 22.18
C PRO A 156 18.47 -10.73 23.36
N PRO A 157 17.38 -11.16 24.03
CA PRO A 157 16.90 -10.49 25.23
C PRO A 157 18.03 -10.48 26.26
N ALA A 158 18.32 -9.31 26.84
CA ALA A 158 19.31 -9.18 27.89
C ALA A 158 18.92 -10.13 29.03
N THR A 159 19.70 -11.19 29.20
CA THR A 159 19.56 -12.12 30.32
C THR A 159 19.75 -11.32 31.59
N THR A 160 18.68 -11.09 32.32
CA THR A 160 18.71 -10.52 33.67
C THR A 160 19.54 -11.46 34.53
N VAL A 161 20.77 -11.05 34.85
CA VAL A 161 21.58 -11.72 35.87
C VAL A 161 20.89 -11.45 37.20
N ALA A 162 20.15 -12.44 37.69
CA ALA A 162 19.69 -12.45 39.08
C ALA A 162 20.93 -12.63 39.96
N GLY A 163 21.39 -11.54 40.56
CA GLY A 163 22.41 -11.57 41.60
C GLY A 163 21.82 -12.17 42.87
N ASN A 164 22.46 -13.23 43.37
CA ASN A 164 22.33 -13.71 44.74
C ASN A 164 23.21 -12.88 45.67
#